data_AF-A0A8B0SX28-F1
#
_entry.id   AF-A0A8B0SX28-F1
#
_cell.length_a   1.000
_cell.length_b   1.000
_cell.length_c   1.000
_cell.angle_alpha   90.00
_cell.angle_beta   90.00
_cell.angle_gamma   90.00
#
_symmetry.space_group_name_H-M   'P 1'
#
loop_
_entity.id
_entity.type
_entity.pdbx_description
1 polymer ?
#
loop_
_entity_poly.entity_id
_entity_poly.type
_entity_poly.pdbx_seq_one_letter_code
_entity_poly.pdbx_strand_id
1 'polypeptide(L)' 'MIPSSSALVSLKPARQAALQAIMTVEEARQRGARLPSMPHVRTFLRLLTGCSRINSDVARRIPRPSP' A
#
# COMPACT_ATOMS: atom_id res chain seq x y z
N MET A 1 -2.30 -17.48 14.20
CA MET A 1 -1.35 -16.37 13.93
C MET A 1 0.00 -16.98 13.60
N ILE A 2 0.52 -16.77 12.39
CA ILE A 2 1.90 -17.18 12.07
C ILE A 2 2.84 -16.10 12.63
N PRO A 3 3.88 -16.45 13.41
CA PRO A 3 4.86 -15.48 13.87
C PRO A 3 5.50 -14.78 12.66
N SER A 4 5.64 -13.46 12.71
CA SER A 4 6.28 -12.67 11.64
C SER A 4 7.70 -13.13 11.30
N SER A 5 8.31 -13.93 12.18
CA SER A 5 9.62 -14.55 12.01
C SER A 5 9.63 -15.84 11.16
N SER A 6 8.47 -16.38 10.80
CA SER A 6 8.31 -17.66 10.08
C SER A 6 7.68 -17.51 8.69
N ALA A 7 7.49 -16.28 8.20
CA ALA A 7 7.10 -16.06 6.82
C ALA A 7 8.34 -16.24 5.92
N LEU A 8 8.30 -17.21 4.99
CA LEU A 8 9.36 -17.46 3.99
C LEU A 8 9.78 -16.21 3.20
N VAL A 9 8.93 -15.18 3.20
CA VAL A 9 9.23 -13.83 2.73
C VAL A 9 8.90 -12.89 3.87
N SER A 10 9.89 -12.16 4.40
CA SER A 10 9.61 -10.96 5.20
C SER A 10 8.75 -10.04 4.33
N LEU A 11 7.45 -10.01 4.61
CA LEU A 11 6.49 -9.17 3.90
C LEU A 11 6.82 -7.73 4.29
N LYS A 12 7.77 -7.13 3.56
CA LYS A 12 8.17 -5.73 3.74
C LYS A 12 6.88 -4.90 3.80
N PRO A 13 6.73 -3.93 4.72
CA PRO A 13 5.50 -3.15 4.88
C PRO A 13 4.94 -2.59 3.57
N ALA A 14 5.81 -2.23 2.62
CA ALA A 14 5.44 -1.83 1.26
C ALA A 14 4.70 -2.94 0.48
N ARG A 15 5.13 -4.20 0.56
CA ARG A 15 4.45 -5.31 -0.13
C ARG A 15 3.06 -5.56 0.45
N GLN A 16 2.90 -5.49 1.77
CA GLN A 16 1.59 -5.60 2.42
C GLN A 16 0.66 -4.46 2.00
N ALA A 17 1.17 -3.22 2.06
CA ALA A 17 0.43 -2.04 1.64
C ALA A 17 0.01 -2.11 0.16
N ALA A 18 0.85 -2.68 -0.72
CA ALA A 18 0.54 -2.83 -2.14
C ALA A 18 -0.61 -3.83 -2.37
N LEU A 19 -0.54 -5.01 -1.74
CA LEU A 19 -1.60 -6.02 -1.86
C LEU A 19 -2.92 -5.53 -1.28
N GLN A 20 -2.87 -4.88 -0.11
CA GLN A 20 -4.06 -4.33 0.52
C GLN A 20 -4.65 -3.16 -0.29
N ALA A 21 -3.81 -2.35 -0.94
CA ALA A 21 -4.29 -1.30 -1.85
C ALA A 21 -5.05 -1.87 -3.04
N ILE A 22 -4.54 -2.96 -3.64
CA ILE A 22 -5.24 -3.65 -4.74
C ILE A 22 -6.60 -4.16 -4.26
N MET A 23 -6.64 -4.92 -3.16
CA MET A 23 -7.89 -5.45 -2.61
C MET A 23 -8.91 -4.35 -2.33
N THR A 24 -8.49 -3.26 -1.68
CA THR A 24 -9.37 -2.14 -1.31
C THR A 24 -9.96 -1.47 -2.55
N VAL A 25 -9.16 -1.24 -3.59
CA VAL A 25 -9.61 -0.57 -4.81
C VAL A 25 -10.55 -1.46 -5.62
N GLU A 26 -10.23 -2.74 -5.76
CA GLU A 26 -11.08 -3.67 -6.52
C GLU A 26 -12.41 -3.93 -5.78
N GLU A 27 -12.42 -4.00 -4.46
CA GLU A 27 -13.66 -4.12 -3.68
C GLU A 27 -14.54 -2.86 -3.84
N ALA A 28 -13.95 -1.67 -3.78
CA ALA A 28 -14.65 -0.42 -4.03
C ALA A 28 -15.21 -0.35 -5.47
N ARG A 29 -14.44 -0.84 -6.45
CA ARG A 29 -14.85 -0.94 -7.86
C ARG A 29 -16.03 -1.89 -8.03
N GLN A 30 -15.98 -3.07 -7.43
CA GLN A 30 -17.05 -4.06 -7.48
C GLN A 30 -18.35 -3.53 -6.88
N ARG A 31 -18.25 -2.70 -5.83
CA ARG A 31 -19.40 -2.00 -5.24
C ARG A 31 -19.90 -0.79 -6.05
N GLY A 32 -19.29 -0.50 -7.19
CA GLY A 32 -19.67 0.64 -8.04
C GLY A 32 -19.25 2.00 -7.48
N ALA A 33 -18.30 2.05 -6.55
CA ALA A 33 -17.82 3.31 -5.98
C ALA A 33 -17.07 4.14 -7.04
N ARG A 34 -17.23 5.46 -6.98
CA ARG A 34 -16.44 6.39 -7.80
C ARG A 34 -15.00 6.41 -7.30
N LEU A 35 -14.08 5.92 -8.12
CA LEU A 35 -12.66 5.88 -7.79
C LEU A 35 -11.97 7.22 -8.11
N PRO A 36 -11.03 7.68 -7.26
CA PRO A 36 -10.20 8.84 -7.57
C PRO A 36 -9.21 8.50 -8.70
N SER A 37 -8.64 9.54 -9.35
CA SER A 37 -7.52 9.35 -10.29
C SER A 37 -6.34 8.65 -9.59
N MET A 38 -5.75 7.65 -10.25
CA MET A 38 -4.70 6.76 -9.71
C MET A 38 -5.09 6.07 -8.38
N PRO A 39 -6.17 5.27 -8.36
CA PRO A 39 -6.75 4.76 -7.10
C PRO A 39 -5.83 3.79 -6.36
N HIS A 40 -5.13 2.90 -7.07
CA HIS A 40 -4.18 1.96 -6.48
C HIS A 40 -3.00 2.69 -5.84
N VAL A 41 -2.40 3.65 -6.54
CA VAL A 41 -1.26 4.44 -6.03
C VAL A 41 -1.66 5.25 -4.80
N ARG A 42 -2.81 5.93 -4.84
CA ARG A 42 -3.28 6.76 -3.72
C ARG A 42 -3.62 5.95 -2.47
N THR A 43 -4.13 4.74 -2.66
CA THR A 43 -4.46 3.82 -1.57
C THR A 43 -3.18 3.19 -1.02
N PHE A 44 -2.26 2.78 -1.89
CA PHE A 44 -0.94 2.30 -1.49
C PHE A 44 -0.18 3.33 -0.65
N LEU A 45 -0.06 4.57 -1.13
CA LEU A 45 0.62 5.63 -0.39
C LEU A 45 -0.07 5.93 0.95
N ARG A 46 -1.41 5.88 0.99
CA ARG A 46 -2.17 6.01 2.25
C ARG A 46 -1.81 4.91 3.24
N LEU A 47 -1.78 3.67 2.80
CA LEU A 47 -1.47 2.51 3.64
C LEU A 47 -0.01 2.50 4.10
N LEU A 48 0.91 2.95 3.24
CA LEU A 48 2.35 2.92 3.52
C LEU A 48 2.83 4.14 4.32
N THR A 49 2.25 5.31 4.10
CA THR A 49 2.77 6.60 4.62
C THR A 49 1.74 7.43 5.37
N GLY A 50 0.47 7.00 5.42
CA GLY A 50 -0.65 7.79 5.92
C GLY A 50 -1.13 8.90 4.97
N CYS A 51 -0.44 9.12 3.84
CA CYS A 51 -0.70 10.20 2.91
C CYS A 51 -1.06 9.68 1.52
N SER A 52 -2.17 10.13 0.94
CA SER A 52 -2.57 9.75 -0.43
C SER A 52 -1.95 10.61 -1.53
N ARG A 53 -1.23 11.69 -1.17
CA ARG A 53 -0.71 12.66 -2.14
C ARG A 53 0.61 12.14 -2.71
N ILE A 54 0.74 12.22 -4.03
CA ILE A 54 2.01 11.96 -4.72
C ILE A 54 2.83 13.24 -4.63
N ASN A 55 3.83 13.27 -3.74
CA ASN A 55 4.81 14.36 -3.65
C ASN A 55 6.18 13.82 -3.20
N SER A 56 7.21 14.64 -3.35
CA SER A 56 8.60 14.30 -2.98
C SER A 56 8.76 13.99 -1.49
N ASP A 57 8.01 14.65 -0.61
CA ASP A 57 8.00 14.37 0.84
C ASP A 57 7.50 12.96 1.17
N VAL A 58 6.43 12.51 0.51
CA VAL A 58 5.89 11.16 0.69
C VAL A 58 6.86 10.12 0.12
N ALA A 59 7.52 10.41 -1.00
CA ALA A 59 8.55 9.53 -1.55
C ALA A 59 9.73 9.32 -0.59
N ARG A 60 10.09 10.32 0.22
CA ARG A 60 11.13 10.22 1.25
C ARG A 60 10.73 9.35 2.45
N ARG A 61 9.43 9.17 2.69
CA ARG A 61 8.89 8.34 3.79
C ARG A 61 8.76 6.87 3.41
N ILE A 62 8.94 6.52 2.15
CA ILE A 62 8.94 5.12 1.70
C ILE A 62 10.17 4.43 2.31
N PRO A 63 9.98 3.35 3.11
CA PRO A 63 11.09 2.62 3.70
C PRO A 63 12.03 2.12 2.60
N ARG A 64 13.30 2.54 2.64
CA ARG A 64 14.29 2.04 1.69
C ARG A 64 14.65 0.60 2.06
N PRO A 65 14.81 -0.30 1.08
CA PRO A 65 15.40 -1.60 1.36
C PRO A 65 16.82 -1.39 1.90
N SER A 66 17.10 -1.98 3.05
CA SER A 66 18.46 -2.10 3.59
C SER A 66 19.36 -2.78 2.53
N PRO A 67 20.63 -2.34 2.39
CA PRO A 67 21.59 -3.05 1.53
C PRO A 67 21.83 -4.48 2.00
#